data_AF-A0A2X1QQW6-F1
#
_entry.id   AF-A0A2X1QQW6-F1
#
_cell.length_a   1.000
_cell.length_b   1.000
_cell.length_c   1.000
_cell.angle_alpha   90.00
_cell.angle_beta   90.00
_cell.angle_gamma   90.00
#
_symmetry.space_group_name_H-M   'P 1'
#
loop_
_entity.id
_entity.type
_entity.pdbx_description
1 polymer ?
#
loop_
_entity_poly.entity_id
_entity_poly.type
_entity_poly.pdbx_seq_one_letter_code
_entity_poly.pdbx_strand_id
1 'polypeptide(L)'
;MTTPGDLTNKRDIAFNGWFGDKDNTKNTGRLNVNYNPLNKDNHFLLSGGTNLKGNITQEGGTLVFSGRPTPHAYNHLNRPNELGRPKGEVVIDDDWINRTFKAENFQIKGGSAVVSRNVSSIEGNWTVSNNANATFGVVPNQKNTICTRSDWTGLTTCKTVDLTDTKVIDSIPTTQINGSINLTESATANVKGLVNLNGNVTLINHSQFTLSNNATQIGNIQLSNHANATVNNATLNGNVNLMNQSHFTLSNQATQIGTISLHQQAQATVDNANLNGNVNLTDSAQFSLKKQPFFAPNSGRQRHNSDVGKCDLDNA
;
A
#
# COMPACT_ATOMS: atom_id res chain seq x y z
N MET A 1 -31.55 14.82 -19.49
CA MET A 1 -32.41 15.05 -18.31
C MET A 1 -32.26 13.83 -17.42
N THR A 2 -31.65 13.98 -16.25
CA THR A 2 -31.47 12.92 -15.26
C THR A 2 -32.75 12.80 -14.43
N THR A 3 -33.34 11.61 -14.39
CA THR A 3 -34.56 11.34 -13.60
C THR A 3 -34.23 11.25 -12.10
N PRO A 4 -35.17 11.62 -11.20
CA PRO A 4 -34.95 11.68 -9.74
C PRO A 4 -34.58 10.36 -9.03
N GLY A 5 -34.63 9.22 -9.72
CA GLY A 5 -34.20 7.91 -9.21
C GLY A 5 -32.73 7.54 -9.47
N ASP A 6 -31.95 8.41 -10.13
CA ASP A 6 -30.58 8.11 -10.58
C ASP A 6 -29.48 8.50 -9.56
N LEU A 7 -29.89 8.93 -8.35
CA LEU A 7 -28.96 9.28 -7.26
C LEU A 7 -28.93 8.22 -6.15
N THR A 8 -29.92 7.33 -6.06
CA THR A 8 -29.98 6.25 -5.05
C THR A 8 -29.23 4.99 -5.46
N ASN A 9 -28.75 4.91 -6.70
CA ASN A 9 -28.02 3.77 -7.27
C ASN A 9 -26.62 4.13 -7.79
N LYS A 10 -26.05 5.27 -7.38
CA LYS A 10 -24.67 5.59 -7.75
C LYS A 10 -23.72 4.70 -6.95
N ARG A 11 -23.16 3.70 -7.64
CA ARG A 11 -22.10 2.83 -7.13
C ARG A 11 -20.89 3.64 -6.66
N ASP A 12 -20.62 4.79 -7.29
CA ASP A 12 -19.45 5.60 -6.96
C ASP A 12 -19.87 7.00 -6.50
N ILE A 13 -19.46 7.39 -5.30
CA ILE A 13 -19.65 8.73 -4.72
C ILE A 13 -18.30 9.38 -4.42
N ALA A 14 -18.25 10.71 -4.37
CA ALA A 14 -17.02 11.45 -4.13
C ALA A 14 -17.22 12.69 -3.25
N PHE A 15 -16.19 13.00 -2.46
CA PHE A 15 -16.08 14.22 -1.67
C PHE A 15 -14.73 14.90 -1.95
N ASN A 16 -14.80 16.10 -2.51
CA ASN A 16 -13.63 16.88 -2.94
C ASN A 16 -13.18 17.88 -1.86
N GLY A 17 -13.89 17.93 -0.73
CA GLY A 17 -13.65 18.86 0.38
C GLY A 17 -12.71 18.30 1.44
N TRP A 18 -12.75 18.93 2.63
CA TRP A 18 -11.94 18.54 3.78
C TRP A 18 -12.80 18.02 4.93
N PHE A 19 -12.37 16.94 5.59
CA PHE A 19 -12.85 16.61 6.93
C PHE A 19 -11.82 17.06 7.98
N GLY A 20 -12.29 17.81 8.97
CA GLY A 20 -11.42 18.50 9.91
C GLY A 20 -10.93 19.85 9.38
N ASP A 21 -10.26 20.61 10.25
CA ASP A 21 -9.75 21.94 9.89
C ASP A 21 -8.41 21.81 9.19
N LYS A 22 -8.24 22.45 8.04
CA LYS A 22 -6.96 22.43 7.30
C LYS A 22 -5.89 23.24 8.03
N ASP A 23 -6.30 24.23 8.83
CA ASP A 23 -5.42 25.11 9.57
C ASP A 23 -5.15 24.55 10.98
N ASN A 24 -3.92 24.07 11.21
CA ASN A 24 -3.49 23.50 12.49
C ASN A 24 -3.50 24.52 13.65
N THR A 25 -3.61 25.82 13.36
CA THR A 25 -3.69 26.87 14.38
C THR A 25 -5.12 27.08 14.90
N LYS A 26 -6.12 26.54 14.19
CA LYS A 26 -7.51 26.58 14.61
C LYS A 26 -7.84 25.41 15.51
N ASN A 27 -8.88 25.59 16.34
CA ASN A 27 -9.33 24.52 17.22
C ASN A 27 -9.98 23.39 16.40
N THR A 28 -9.19 22.38 16.03
CA THR A 28 -9.74 21.14 15.47
C THR A 28 -10.49 20.42 16.58
N GLY A 29 -11.82 20.42 16.53
CA GLY A 29 -12.65 19.56 17.37
C GLY A 29 -12.40 18.09 17.03
N ARG A 30 -12.74 17.18 17.95
CA ARG A 30 -12.68 15.74 17.64
C ARG A 30 -13.75 15.42 16.60
N LEU A 31 -13.34 14.80 15.50
CA LEU A 31 -14.21 14.40 14.40
C LEU A 31 -13.84 13.00 13.93
N ASN A 32 -14.84 12.12 13.90
CA ASN A 32 -14.72 10.79 13.31
C ASN A 32 -15.51 10.76 12.00
N VAL A 33 -15.02 9.99 11.03
CA VAL A 33 -15.71 9.72 9.76
C VAL A 33 -15.96 8.23 9.66
N ASN A 34 -17.21 7.82 9.43
CA ASN A 34 -17.56 6.40 9.24
C ASN A 34 -18.13 6.17 7.84
N TYR A 35 -17.51 5.28 7.08
CA TYR A 35 -17.99 4.80 5.79
C TYR A 35 -18.56 3.39 5.95
N ASN A 36 -19.88 3.30 6.01
CA ASN A 36 -20.62 2.04 6.09
C ASN A 36 -21.71 2.01 5.00
N PRO A 37 -21.36 1.63 3.76
CA PRO A 37 -22.34 1.58 2.69
C PRO A 37 -23.24 0.34 2.84
N LEU A 38 -24.51 0.50 2.44
CA LEU A 38 -25.46 -0.61 2.31
C LEU A 38 -25.02 -1.58 1.20
N ASN A 39 -24.64 -1.05 0.04
CA ASN A 39 -24.09 -1.83 -1.05
C ASN A 39 -22.57 -1.93 -0.93
N LYS A 40 -22.04 -3.14 -0.80
CA LYS A 40 -20.61 -3.41 -0.62
C LYS A 40 -19.80 -3.27 -1.91
N ASP A 41 -20.45 -3.05 -3.06
CA ASP A 41 -19.79 -2.68 -4.32
C ASP A 41 -19.53 -1.18 -4.45
N ASN A 42 -19.97 -0.37 -3.47
CA ASN A 42 -19.86 1.08 -3.58
C ASN A 42 -18.44 1.60 -3.38
N HIS A 43 -18.02 2.54 -4.23
CA HIS A 43 -16.78 3.30 -4.07
C HIS A 43 -17.06 4.68 -3.46
N PHE A 44 -16.26 5.07 -2.48
CA PHE A 44 -16.22 6.42 -1.95
C PHE A 44 -14.85 7.06 -2.18
N LEU A 45 -14.78 8.05 -3.07
CA LEU A 45 -13.58 8.79 -3.41
C LEU A 45 -13.42 10.05 -2.54
N LEU A 46 -12.31 10.13 -1.81
CA LEU A 46 -11.84 11.33 -1.12
C LEU A 46 -10.70 11.95 -1.94
N SER A 47 -10.94 13.14 -2.50
CA SER A 47 -9.98 13.84 -3.38
C SER A 47 -9.61 15.26 -2.92
N GLY A 48 -10.04 15.62 -1.71
CA GLY A 48 -9.66 16.85 -1.00
C GLY A 48 -8.59 16.59 0.06
N GLY A 49 -8.97 16.37 1.30
CA GLY A 49 -8.01 16.04 2.36
C GLY A 49 -8.66 15.77 3.72
N THR A 50 -7.85 15.33 4.68
CA THR A 50 -8.30 15.13 6.06
C THR A 50 -7.28 15.66 7.05
N ASN A 51 -7.76 16.22 8.15
CA ASN A 51 -6.95 16.58 9.32
C ASN A 51 -7.77 16.33 10.58
N LEU A 52 -7.83 15.08 11.00
CA LEU A 52 -8.76 14.62 12.03
C LEU A 52 -8.05 14.37 13.36
N LYS A 53 -8.61 14.94 14.44
CA LYS A 53 -8.40 14.48 15.82
C LYS A 53 -9.41 13.37 16.15
N GLY A 54 -9.34 12.30 15.36
CA GLY A 54 -10.27 11.18 15.41
C GLY A 54 -10.00 10.20 14.28
N ASN A 55 -10.91 9.25 14.12
CA ASN A 55 -10.71 8.08 13.28
C ASN A 55 -11.47 8.18 11.96
N ILE A 56 -10.93 7.51 10.93
CA ILE A 56 -11.68 7.11 9.75
C ILE A 56 -11.97 5.62 9.87
N THR A 57 -13.24 5.24 9.86
CA THR A 57 -13.68 3.84 9.96
C THR A 57 -14.35 3.42 8.66
N GLN A 58 -14.05 2.21 8.20
CA GLN A 58 -14.68 1.57 7.05
C GLN A 58 -15.24 0.21 7.43
N GLU A 59 -16.51 -0.04 7.11
CA GLU A 59 -17.23 -1.29 7.42
C GLU A 59 -17.68 -2.05 6.14
N GLY A 60 -17.26 -1.60 4.96
CA GLY A 60 -17.59 -2.20 3.67
C GLY A 60 -17.26 -1.29 2.49
N GLY A 61 -17.64 -1.71 1.28
CA GLY A 61 -17.36 -0.92 0.07
C GLY A 61 -15.87 -0.77 -0.22
N THR A 62 -15.56 0.17 -1.09
CA THR A 62 -14.20 0.61 -1.40
C THR A 62 -14.04 2.08 -1.01
N LEU A 63 -13.08 2.40 -0.14
CA LEU A 63 -12.72 3.77 0.23
C LEU A 63 -11.42 4.16 -0.48
N VAL A 64 -11.47 5.21 -1.30
CA VAL A 64 -10.34 5.62 -2.15
C VAL A 64 -9.84 7.00 -1.71
N PHE A 65 -8.58 7.06 -1.26
CA PHE A 65 -7.85 8.29 -1.03
C PHE A 65 -7.01 8.60 -2.28
N SER A 66 -7.21 9.76 -2.90
CA SER A 66 -6.50 10.09 -4.13
C SER A 66 -6.21 11.58 -4.24
N GLY A 67 -5.25 11.92 -5.09
CA GLY A 67 -5.21 13.25 -5.69
C GLY A 67 -6.40 13.50 -6.62
N ARG A 68 -6.26 14.52 -7.45
CA ARG A 68 -7.21 14.75 -8.54
C ARG A 68 -6.55 15.50 -9.69
N PRO A 69 -7.03 15.36 -10.93
CA PRO A 69 -6.59 16.21 -12.02
C PRO A 69 -6.71 17.70 -11.66
N THR A 70 -5.75 18.49 -12.13
CA THR A 70 -5.84 19.95 -12.08
C THR A 70 -7.06 20.39 -12.90
N PRO A 71 -7.94 21.24 -12.37
CA PRO A 71 -9.09 21.74 -13.12
C PRO A 71 -8.63 22.54 -14.35
N HIS A 72 -9.15 22.17 -15.53
CA HIS A 72 -8.96 22.90 -16.78
C HIS A 72 -10.31 23.35 -17.33
N ALA A 73 -10.32 24.46 -18.09
CA ALA A 73 -11.53 24.95 -18.72
C ALA A 73 -12.10 23.93 -19.72
N TYR A 74 -13.42 23.76 -19.72
CA TYR A 74 -14.10 22.84 -20.64
C TYR A 74 -13.92 23.28 -22.09
N ASN A 75 -13.57 22.34 -22.98
CA ASN A 75 -13.48 22.63 -24.40
C ASN A 75 -14.86 22.57 -25.06
N HIS A 76 -15.46 23.73 -25.34
CA HIS A 76 -16.74 23.82 -26.03
C HIS A 76 -16.66 23.65 -27.56
N LEU A 77 -15.46 23.72 -28.15
CA LEU A 77 -15.26 23.72 -29.60
C LEU A 77 -15.11 22.30 -30.16
N ASN A 78 -15.81 22.01 -31.26
CA ASN A 78 -15.68 20.75 -31.98
C ASN A 78 -14.57 20.82 -33.06
N ARG A 79 -13.35 21.19 -32.65
CA ARG A 79 -12.19 21.38 -33.54
C ARG A 79 -10.95 20.59 -33.06
N PRO A 80 -11.03 19.25 -32.97
CA PRO A 80 -10.00 18.44 -32.32
C PRO A 80 -8.63 18.49 -33.01
N ASN A 81 -8.61 18.54 -34.34
CA ASN A 81 -7.36 18.56 -35.12
C ASN A 81 -6.57 19.85 -34.94
N GLU A 82 -7.25 20.97 -34.70
CA GLU A 82 -6.60 22.28 -34.52
C GLU A 82 -6.16 22.51 -33.06
N LEU A 83 -6.98 22.05 -32.12
CA LEU A 83 -6.74 22.26 -30.68
C LEU A 83 -5.89 21.15 -30.05
N GLY A 84 -5.59 20.09 -30.80
CA GLY A 84 -4.90 18.89 -30.33
C GLY A 84 -5.65 18.14 -29.23
N ARG A 85 -6.96 18.38 -29.06
CA ARG A 85 -7.76 17.83 -27.98
C ARG A 85 -9.26 17.73 -28.33
N PRO A 86 -9.99 16.72 -27.84
CA PRO A 86 -11.42 16.58 -28.12
C PRO A 86 -12.26 17.70 -27.47
N LYS A 87 -13.49 17.90 -28.00
CA LYS A 87 -14.55 18.64 -27.30
C LYS A 87 -14.89 17.87 -26.01
N GLY A 88 -15.00 18.56 -24.88
CA GLY A 88 -15.24 17.87 -23.60
C GLY A 88 -14.50 18.46 -22.42
N GLU A 89 -14.58 17.74 -21.30
CA GLU A 89 -13.70 17.95 -20.15
C GLU A 89 -12.25 17.72 -20.57
N VAL A 90 -11.38 18.63 -20.13
CA VAL A 90 -9.94 18.55 -20.37
C VAL A 90 -9.30 17.98 -19.11
N VAL A 91 -8.74 16.78 -19.24
CA VAL A 91 -7.99 16.09 -18.19
C VAL A 91 -6.61 15.79 -18.75
N ILE A 92 -5.57 16.27 -18.07
CA ILE A 92 -4.17 16.11 -18.47
C ILE A 92 -3.53 15.15 -17.47
N ASP A 93 -2.98 14.04 -17.95
CA ASP A 93 -2.65 12.91 -17.08
C ASP A 93 -1.39 13.11 -16.24
N ASP A 94 -0.46 13.97 -16.67
CA ASP A 94 0.73 14.40 -15.93
C ASP A 94 0.51 15.69 -15.11
N ASP A 95 -0.70 16.24 -15.09
CA ASP A 95 -1.06 17.46 -14.34
C ASP A 95 -2.15 17.18 -13.30
N TRP A 96 -1.70 16.78 -12.11
CA TRP A 96 -2.55 16.42 -10.98
C TRP A 96 -2.19 17.20 -9.72
N ILE A 97 -3.21 17.49 -8.92
CA ILE A 97 -3.08 18.11 -7.61
C ILE A 97 -2.81 17.02 -6.57
N ASN A 98 -1.67 17.14 -5.92
CA ASN A 98 -1.29 16.28 -4.80
C ASN A 98 -2.09 16.59 -3.53
N ARG A 99 -2.46 15.54 -2.78
CA ARG A 99 -3.25 15.63 -1.54
C ARG A 99 -2.56 15.01 -0.35
N THR A 100 -3.00 15.42 0.84
CA THR A 100 -2.58 14.86 2.12
C THR A 100 -3.79 14.45 2.95
N PHE A 101 -3.63 13.38 3.70
CA PHE A 101 -4.66 12.84 4.57
C PHE A 101 -4.09 12.58 5.96
N LYS A 102 -4.82 12.96 7.00
CA LYS A 102 -4.42 12.75 8.40
C LYS A 102 -5.60 12.38 9.28
N ALA A 103 -5.40 11.33 10.07
CA ALA A 103 -6.31 10.87 11.11
C ALA A 103 -5.51 10.29 12.29
N GLU A 104 -6.13 10.13 13.45
CA GLU A 104 -5.51 9.37 14.55
C GLU A 104 -5.36 7.90 14.14
N ASN A 105 -6.45 7.31 13.65
CA ASN A 105 -6.48 5.93 13.19
C ASN A 105 -7.35 5.73 11.94
N PHE A 106 -6.91 4.84 11.06
CA PHE A 106 -7.68 4.26 9.96
C PHE A 106 -8.09 2.85 10.35
N GLN A 107 -9.38 2.65 10.60
CA GLN A 107 -9.96 1.38 11.05
C GLN A 107 -10.71 0.71 9.90
N ILE A 108 -10.06 -0.22 9.22
CA ILE A 108 -10.62 -0.92 8.07
C ILE A 108 -11.16 -2.27 8.54
N LYS A 109 -12.44 -2.28 8.90
CA LYS A 109 -13.13 -3.45 9.47
C LYS A 109 -13.77 -4.32 8.40
N GLY A 110 -13.95 -3.81 7.18
CA GLY A 110 -14.51 -4.55 6.05
C GLY A 110 -14.29 -3.81 4.74
N GLY A 111 -14.40 -4.52 3.61
CA GLY A 111 -14.20 -3.94 2.28
C GLY A 111 -12.73 -3.67 1.95
N SER A 112 -12.49 -2.68 1.08
CA SER A 112 -11.15 -2.33 0.59
C SER A 112 -10.85 -0.83 0.79
N ALA A 113 -9.72 -0.49 1.40
CA ALA A 113 -9.17 0.85 1.42
C ALA A 113 -8.04 0.97 0.40
N VAL A 114 -8.02 2.04 -0.38
CA VAL A 114 -7.03 2.26 -1.44
C VAL A 114 -6.44 3.66 -1.32
N VAL A 115 -5.12 3.76 -1.17
CA VAL A 115 -4.37 5.00 -1.31
C VAL A 115 -3.77 5.03 -2.72
N SER A 116 -4.35 5.85 -3.59
CA SER A 116 -4.08 5.89 -5.03
C SER A 116 -3.01 6.95 -5.38
N ARG A 117 -2.89 7.31 -6.66
CA ARG A 117 -1.94 8.30 -7.17
C ARG A 117 -2.15 9.68 -6.58
N ASN A 118 -1.09 10.49 -6.62
CA ASN A 118 -1.08 11.90 -6.21
C ASN A 118 -1.54 12.11 -4.75
N VAL A 119 -1.24 11.14 -3.89
CA VAL A 119 -1.24 11.31 -2.44
C VAL A 119 0.20 11.54 -2.00
N SER A 120 0.52 12.75 -1.54
CA SER A 120 1.86 13.07 -1.04
C SER A 120 2.14 12.37 0.28
N SER A 121 1.18 12.42 1.21
CA SER A 121 1.30 11.75 2.49
C SER A 121 -0.06 11.33 3.07
N ILE A 122 -0.02 10.25 3.84
CA ILE A 122 -1.13 9.81 4.68
C ILE A 122 -0.62 9.47 6.08
N GLU A 123 -1.12 10.17 7.09
CA GLU A 123 -0.63 10.10 8.47
C GLU A 123 -1.72 9.54 9.40
N GLY A 124 -1.36 8.54 10.20
CA GLY A 124 -2.23 7.86 11.16
C GLY A 124 -1.99 6.36 11.20
N ASN A 125 -2.36 5.71 12.30
CA ASN A 125 -2.17 4.27 12.46
C ASN A 125 -3.28 3.49 11.76
N TRP A 126 -2.92 2.40 11.08
CA TRP A 126 -3.85 1.53 10.37
C TRP A 126 -4.13 0.29 11.20
N THR A 127 -5.41 -0.07 11.29
CA THR A 127 -5.87 -1.36 11.80
C THR A 127 -6.79 -1.97 10.77
N VAL A 128 -6.40 -3.12 10.22
CA VAL A 128 -7.17 -3.87 9.22
C VAL A 128 -7.54 -5.22 9.84
N SER A 129 -8.82 -5.55 9.82
CA SER A 129 -9.35 -6.75 10.49
C SER A 129 -10.31 -7.52 9.59
N ASN A 130 -10.84 -8.64 10.09
CA ASN A 130 -11.74 -9.53 9.37
C ASN A 130 -11.12 -9.98 8.03
N ASN A 131 -11.87 -9.84 6.94
CA ASN A 131 -11.42 -10.12 5.58
C ASN A 131 -11.14 -8.82 4.80
N ALA A 132 -10.85 -7.72 5.49
CA ALA A 132 -10.64 -6.43 4.83
C ALA A 132 -9.26 -6.31 4.17
N ASN A 133 -9.14 -5.37 3.22
CA ASN A 133 -7.91 -5.12 2.49
C ASN A 133 -7.52 -3.64 2.55
N ALA A 134 -6.24 -3.33 2.74
CA ALA A 134 -5.67 -2.01 2.50
C ALA A 134 -4.59 -2.07 1.41
N THR A 135 -4.70 -1.27 0.36
CA THR A 135 -3.72 -1.18 -0.71
C THR A 135 -3.17 0.23 -0.81
N PHE A 136 -1.85 0.35 -0.91
CA PHE A 136 -1.15 1.62 -0.96
C PHE A 136 -0.28 1.72 -2.20
N GLY A 137 -0.43 2.83 -2.91
CA GLY A 137 0.38 3.20 -4.05
C GLY A 137 -0.14 2.71 -5.39
N VAL A 138 0.46 3.29 -6.42
CA VAL A 138 0.33 2.87 -7.82
C VAL A 138 1.67 2.35 -8.31
N VAL A 139 1.63 1.37 -9.21
CA VAL A 139 2.82 0.70 -9.73
C VAL A 139 3.12 1.20 -11.15
N PRO A 140 4.28 1.81 -11.40
CA PRO A 140 4.71 2.16 -12.76
C PRO A 140 4.79 0.94 -13.68
N ASN A 141 4.51 1.15 -14.97
CA ASN A 141 4.50 0.13 -16.03
C ASN A 141 3.50 -1.02 -15.77
N GLN A 142 2.43 -0.73 -15.02
CA GLN A 142 1.36 -1.68 -14.73
C GLN A 142 0.00 -0.99 -14.74
N LYS A 143 -1.04 -1.83 -14.77
CA LYS A 143 -2.42 -1.41 -14.62
C LYS A 143 -2.75 -1.05 -13.19
N ASN A 144 -3.33 0.13 -12.99
CA ASN A 144 -3.76 0.67 -11.70
C ASN A 144 -5.23 1.09 -11.77
N THR A 145 -5.98 0.92 -10.68
CA THR A 145 -7.34 1.45 -10.59
C THR A 145 -7.28 2.91 -10.17
N ILE A 146 -7.73 3.81 -11.04
CA ILE A 146 -7.74 5.26 -10.84
C ILE A 146 -9.18 5.75 -10.81
N CYS A 147 -9.53 6.48 -9.77
CA CYS A 147 -10.85 7.07 -9.61
C CYS A 147 -10.79 8.60 -9.76
N THR A 148 -11.65 9.15 -10.60
CA THR A 148 -11.78 10.60 -10.77
C THR A 148 -13.25 11.03 -10.66
N ARG A 149 -13.45 12.29 -10.29
CA ARG A 149 -14.77 12.93 -10.35
C ARG A 149 -14.73 14.02 -11.42
N SER A 150 -15.68 13.99 -12.32
CA SER A 150 -15.91 15.02 -13.32
C SER A 150 -16.30 16.33 -12.65
N ASP A 151 -15.61 17.43 -12.97
CA ASP A 151 -15.96 18.76 -12.48
C ASP A 151 -17.21 19.31 -13.20
N TRP A 152 -17.45 18.86 -14.42
CA TRP A 152 -18.59 19.30 -15.24
C TRP A 152 -19.91 18.65 -14.82
N THR A 153 -19.90 17.34 -14.54
CA THR A 153 -21.12 16.55 -14.27
C THR A 153 -21.25 16.13 -12.82
N GLY A 154 -20.17 16.18 -12.04
CA GLY A 154 -20.10 15.65 -10.69
C GLY A 154 -20.08 14.12 -10.61
N LEU A 155 -20.07 13.39 -11.74
CA LEU A 155 -20.02 11.93 -11.78
C LEU A 155 -18.63 11.41 -11.40
N THR A 156 -18.61 10.35 -10.61
CA THR A 156 -17.39 9.62 -10.23
C THR A 156 -17.22 8.41 -11.13
N THR A 157 -15.97 8.11 -11.48
CA THR A 157 -15.63 6.98 -12.34
C THR A 157 -14.31 6.38 -11.89
N CYS A 158 -14.32 5.08 -11.63
CA CYS A 158 -13.11 4.29 -11.37
C CYS A 158 -12.80 3.42 -12.58
N LYS A 159 -11.57 3.49 -13.09
CA LYS A 159 -11.12 2.74 -14.27
C LYS A 159 -9.73 2.18 -14.05
N THR A 160 -9.48 1.03 -14.67
CA THR A 160 -8.13 0.48 -14.78
C THR A 160 -7.38 1.23 -15.88
N VAL A 161 -6.29 1.89 -15.52
CA VAL A 161 -5.43 2.69 -16.40
C VAL A 161 -4.04 2.08 -16.41
N ASP A 162 -3.43 1.99 -17.59
CA ASP A 162 -2.04 1.55 -17.73
C ASP A 162 -1.09 2.73 -17.49
N LEU A 163 -0.23 2.62 -16.49
CA LEU A 163 0.66 3.71 -16.07
C LEU A 163 2.04 3.55 -16.73
N THR A 164 2.11 3.78 -18.04
CA THR A 164 3.33 3.56 -18.85
C THR A 164 3.99 4.84 -19.35
N ASP A 165 3.27 5.96 -19.40
CA ASP A 165 3.84 7.23 -19.85
C ASP A 165 4.85 7.76 -18.82
N THR A 166 6.08 7.97 -19.25
CA THR A 166 7.19 8.41 -18.38
C THR A 166 6.91 9.77 -17.73
N LYS A 167 6.33 10.74 -18.46
CA LYS A 167 6.00 12.05 -17.89
C LYS A 167 4.94 11.93 -16.81
N VAL A 168 3.95 11.06 -17.03
CA VAL A 168 2.91 10.78 -16.04
C VAL A 168 3.52 10.11 -14.81
N ILE A 169 4.37 9.09 -14.99
CA ILE A 169 5.06 8.42 -13.88
C ILE A 169 5.88 9.43 -13.06
N ASP A 170 6.68 10.27 -13.74
CA ASP A 170 7.55 11.26 -13.09
C ASP A 170 6.76 12.37 -12.37
N SER A 171 5.51 12.63 -12.77
CA SER A 171 4.61 13.59 -12.11
C SER A 171 4.02 13.08 -10.79
N ILE A 172 4.00 11.76 -10.57
CA ILE A 172 3.34 11.16 -9.40
C ILE A 172 4.32 11.13 -8.22
N PRO A 173 3.96 11.70 -7.06
CA PRO A 173 4.81 11.65 -5.88
C PRO A 173 4.89 10.24 -5.32
N THR A 174 6.04 9.89 -4.74
CA THR A 174 6.15 8.74 -3.83
C THR A 174 5.38 9.02 -2.54
N THR A 175 4.28 8.30 -2.31
CA THR A 175 3.43 8.51 -1.13
C THR A 175 4.16 8.17 0.15
N GLN A 176 4.16 9.08 1.12
CA GLN A 176 4.68 8.85 2.46
C GLN A 176 3.55 8.36 3.39
N ILE A 177 3.60 7.10 3.81
CA ILE A 177 2.69 6.57 4.84
C ILE A 177 3.37 6.73 6.19
N ASN A 178 2.82 7.58 7.05
CA ASN A 178 3.39 7.89 8.36
C ASN A 178 2.51 7.29 9.45
N GLY A 179 2.84 6.09 9.91
CA GLY A 179 2.04 5.35 10.89
C GLY A 179 2.30 3.85 10.83
N SER A 180 1.90 3.16 11.89
CA SER A 180 1.98 1.70 11.95
C SER A 180 0.81 1.03 11.24
N ILE A 181 0.98 -0.21 10.79
CA ILE A 181 -0.08 -1.06 10.22
C ILE A 181 -0.25 -2.29 11.10
N ASN A 182 -1.46 -2.54 11.60
CA ASN A 182 -1.81 -3.73 12.36
C ASN A 182 -2.82 -4.56 11.58
N LEU A 183 -2.50 -5.82 11.31
CA LEU A 183 -3.34 -6.76 10.58
C LEU A 183 -3.76 -7.90 11.49
N THR A 184 -5.04 -8.24 11.46
CA THR A 184 -5.64 -9.28 12.29
C THR A 184 -6.54 -10.18 11.46
N GLU A 185 -6.85 -11.38 11.99
CA GLU A 185 -7.72 -12.36 11.33
C GLU A 185 -7.21 -12.75 9.94
N SER A 186 -7.95 -12.46 8.87
CA SER A 186 -7.58 -12.75 7.48
C SER A 186 -7.32 -11.46 6.69
N ALA A 187 -7.07 -10.35 7.38
CA ALA A 187 -6.86 -9.05 6.76
C ALA A 187 -5.60 -9.05 5.89
N THR A 188 -5.63 -8.24 4.84
CA THR A 188 -4.51 -8.10 3.91
C THR A 188 -4.08 -6.64 3.78
N ALA A 189 -2.78 -6.41 3.68
CA ALA A 189 -2.25 -5.11 3.27
C ALA A 189 -1.16 -5.23 2.21
N ASN A 190 -1.23 -4.36 1.20
CA ASN A 190 -0.32 -4.34 0.06
C ASN A 190 0.28 -2.94 -0.09
N VAL A 191 1.58 -2.81 0.15
CA VAL A 191 2.34 -1.57 -0.05
C VAL A 191 3.20 -1.75 -1.29
N LYS A 192 2.90 -1.01 -2.36
CA LYS A 192 3.50 -1.27 -3.67
C LYS A 192 3.77 -0.02 -4.49
N GLY A 193 4.80 -0.08 -5.34
CA GLY A 193 5.08 0.97 -6.30
C GLY A 193 5.66 2.22 -5.64
N LEU A 194 5.11 3.38 -5.99
CA LEU A 194 5.58 4.70 -5.54
C LEU A 194 5.16 4.98 -4.08
N VAL A 195 5.71 4.22 -3.12
CA VAL A 195 5.38 4.34 -1.69
C VAL A 195 6.60 4.17 -0.78
N ASN A 196 6.66 5.01 0.25
CA ASN A 196 7.49 4.82 1.42
C ASN A 196 6.59 4.63 2.65
N LEU A 197 6.66 3.46 3.29
CA LEU A 197 6.04 3.19 4.58
C LEU A 197 7.00 3.52 5.72
N ASN A 198 6.71 4.55 6.47
CA ASN A 198 7.47 4.99 7.65
C ASN A 198 6.74 4.50 8.92
N GLY A 199 6.92 3.23 9.26
CA GLY A 199 6.26 2.61 10.40
C GLY A 199 6.41 1.09 10.48
N ASN A 200 6.07 0.56 11.66
CA ASN A 200 6.07 -0.87 11.92
C ASN A 200 4.83 -1.54 11.33
N VAL A 201 4.96 -2.82 10.99
CA VAL A 201 3.84 -3.68 10.58
C VAL A 201 3.74 -4.85 11.56
N THR A 202 2.55 -5.05 12.12
CA THR A 202 2.25 -6.17 13.03
C THR A 202 1.17 -7.05 12.41
N LEU A 203 1.42 -8.36 12.36
CA LEU A 203 0.51 -9.35 11.83
C LEU A 203 0.23 -10.45 12.84
N ILE A 204 -1.06 -10.78 13.02
CA ILE A 204 -1.50 -11.92 13.81
C ILE A 204 -2.53 -12.75 13.04
N ASN A 205 -2.84 -13.94 13.54
CA ASN A 205 -3.80 -14.90 12.95
C ASN A 205 -3.36 -15.35 11.55
N HIS A 206 -4.18 -15.21 10.52
CA HIS A 206 -3.91 -15.60 9.13
C HIS A 206 -3.68 -14.38 8.23
N SER A 207 -3.38 -13.23 8.82
CA SER A 207 -3.25 -11.97 8.08
C SER A 207 -2.01 -11.96 7.19
N GLN A 208 -2.07 -11.13 6.13
CA GLN A 208 -1.04 -11.11 5.08
C GLN A 208 -0.58 -9.70 4.76
N PHE A 209 0.74 -9.51 4.71
CA PHE A 209 1.37 -8.26 4.31
C PHE A 209 2.27 -8.48 3.10
N THR A 210 2.18 -7.60 2.11
CA THR A 210 3.09 -7.60 0.97
C THR A 210 3.69 -6.21 0.77
N LEU A 211 5.01 -6.15 0.74
CA LEU A 211 5.79 -5.00 0.31
C LEU A 211 6.42 -5.32 -1.06
N SER A 212 6.07 -4.58 -2.11
CA SER A 212 6.48 -4.96 -3.46
C SER A 212 6.73 -3.81 -4.43
N ASN A 213 7.28 -4.15 -5.61
CA ASN A 213 7.36 -3.27 -6.77
C ASN A 213 8.07 -1.93 -6.48
N ASN A 214 9.30 -2.00 -5.98
CA ASN A 214 10.18 -0.88 -5.60
C ASN A 214 9.66 -0.01 -4.45
N ALA A 215 8.60 -0.41 -3.75
CA ALA A 215 8.20 0.26 -2.53
C ALA A 215 9.28 0.09 -1.45
N THR A 216 9.34 1.06 -0.53
CA THR A 216 10.26 1.03 0.61
C THR A 216 9.49 1.03 1.92
N GLN A 217 9.98 0.28 2.90
CA GLN A 217 9.55 0.37 4.29
C GLN A 217 10.73 0.73 5.18
N ILE A 218 10.52 1.68 6.10
CA ILE A 218 11.40 1.97 7.23
C ILE A 218 10.60 1.64 8.50
N GLY A 219 10.95 0.53 9.14
CA GLY A 219 10.25 0.01 10.31
C GLY A 219 10.27 -1.51 10.35
N ASN A 220 9.94 -2.06 11.52
CA ASN A 220 10.02 -3.49 11.77
C ASN A 220 8.76 -4.22 11.28
N ILE A 221 8.89 -5.52 11.00
CA ILE A 221 7.76 -6.43 10.80
C ILE A 221 7.71 -7.43 11.95
N GLN A 222 6.54 -7.60 12.56
CA GLN A 222 6.28 -8.58 13.60
C GLN A 222 5.17 -9.53 13.15
N LEU A 223 5.43 -10.84 13.21
CA LEU A 223 4.49 -11.88 12.79
C LEU A 223 4.26 -12.90 13.91
N SER A 224 3.02 -13.34 14.05
CA SER A 224 2.64 -14.43 14.96
C SER A 224 1.48 -15.25 14.41
N ASN A 225 1.21 -16.38 15.05
CA ASN A 225 0.22 -17.39 14.63
C ASN A 225 0.55 -17.96 13.24
N HIS A 226 -0.31 -17.75 12.25
CA HIS A 226 -0.18 -18.24 10.87
C HIS A 226 -0.01 -17.08 9.88
N ALA A 227 0.45 -15.92 10.38
CA ALA A 227 0.58 -14.71 9.58
C ALA A 227 1.69 -14.85 8.54
N ASN A 228 1.52 -14.19 7.39
CA ASN A 228 2.46 -14.24 6.28
C ASN A 228 2.90 -12.83 5.86
N ALA A 229 4.20 -12.59 5.73
CA ALA A 229 4.72 -11.38 5.11
C ALA A 229 5.63 -11.70 3.93
N THR A 230 5.48 -10.94 2.85
CA THR A 230 6.32 -11.05 1.66
C THR A 230 6.93 -9.70 1.32
N VAL A 231 8.24 -9.68 1.10
CA VAL A 231 8.96 -8.57 0.47
C VAL A 231 9.45 -9.05 -0.90
N ASN A 232 8.96 -8.41 -1.97
CA ASN A 232 9.16 -8.87 -3.35
C ASN A 232 9.56 -7.70 -4.26
N ASN A 233 10.81 -7.71 -4.74
CA ASN A 233 11.37 -6.60 -5.52
C ASN A 233 11.14 -5.24 -4.82
N ALA A 234 11.51 -5.15 -3.54
CA ALA A 234 11.25 -3.99 -2.70
C ALA A 234 12.31 -3.90 -1.58
N THR A 235 12.32 -2.79 -0.86
CA THR A 235 13.32 -2.53 0.20
C THR A 235 12.67 -2.46 1.58
N LEU A 236 13.08 -3.35 2.48
CA LEU A 236 12.71 -3.32 3.89
C LEU A 236 13.92 -2.93 4.74
N ASN A 237 13.87 -1.74 5.36
CA ASN A 237 14.83 -1.30 6.35
C ASN A 237 14.22 -1.46 7.76
N GLY A 238 14.50 -2.60 8.39
CA GLY A 238 13.98 -2.96 9.70
C GLY A 238 14.11 -4.43 10.02
N ASN A 239 13.97 -4.75 11.30
CA ASN A 239 14.04 -6.13 11.80
C ASN A 239 12.73 -6.87 11.49
N VAL A 240 12.84 -8.18 11.31
CA VAL A 240 11.69 -9.09 11.16
C VAL A 240 11.69 -10.06 12.33
N ASN A 241 10.59 -10.11 13.08
CA ASN A 241 10.44 -11.04 14.20
C ASN A 241 9.24 -11.96 13.96
N LEU A 242 9.48 -13.26 13.99
CA LEU A 242 8.49 -14.30 13.72
C LEU A 242 8.30 -15.22 14.92
N MET A 243 7.05 -15.56 15.22
CA MET A 243 6.66 -16.54 16.24
C MET A 243 5.59 -17.51 15.71
N ASN A 244 5.30 -18.56 16.48
CA ASN A 244 4.35 -19.64 16.17
C ASN A 244 4.65 -20.33 14.84
N GLN A 245 3.74 -20.27 13.87
CA GLN A 245 3.81 -20.91 12.56
C GLN A 245 3.81 -19.85 11.44
N SER A 246 4.26 -18.64 11.76
CA SER A 246 4.28 -17.53 10.81
C SER A 246 5.38 -17.69 9.75
N HIS A 247 5.16 -17.09 8.58
CA HIS A 247 6.09 -17.19 7.45
C HIS A 247 6.53 -15.82 6.93
N PHE A 248 7.81 -15.68 6.64
CA PHE A 248 8.38 -14.52 5.96
C PHE A 248 9.09 -14.91 4.66
N THR A 249 8.81 -14.19 3.58
CA THR A 249 9.45 -14.39 2.28
C THR A 249 10.17 -13.12 1.86
N LEU A 250 11.45 -13.22 1.53
CA LEU A 250 12.24 -12.17 0.87
C LEU A 250 12.60 -12.65 -0.54
N SER A 251 12.15 -11.96 -1.58
CA SER A 251 12.22 -12.50 -2.95
C SER A 251 12.44 -11.47 -4.06
N ASN A 252 12.89 -11.95 -5.22
CA ASN A 252 12.95 -11.21 -6.49
C ASN A 252 13.70 -9.88 -6.40
N GLN A 253 14.99 -9.90 -6.13
CA GLN A 253 15.85 -8.71 -5.98
C GLN A 253 15.42 -7.77 -4.84
N ALA A 254 14.52 -8.22 -3.95
CA ALA A 254 14.25 -7.49 -2.73
C ALA A 254 15.51 -7.34 -1.88
N THR A 255 15.55 -6.27 -1.10
CA THR A 255 16.61 -6.01 -0.14
C THR A 255 16.00 -5.85 1.24
N GLN A 256 16.49 -6.60 2.21
CA GLN A 256 16.19 -6.39 3.62
C GLN A 256 17.47 -5.99 4.35
N ILE A 257 17.36 -4.99 5.24
CA ILE A 257 18.44 -4.50 6.09
C ILE A 257 17.95 -4.60 7.53
N GLY A 258 18.62 -5.43 8.35
CA GLY A 258 18.24 -5.69 9.74
C GLY A 258 18.27 -7.17 10.10
N THR A 259 17.95 -7.50 11.33
CA THR A 259 17.96 -8.88 11.83
C THR A 259 16.64 -9.59 11.56
N ILE A 260 16.70 -10.86 11.16
CA ILE A 260 15.54 -11.77 11.15
C ILE A 260 15.64 -12.69 12.38
N SER A 261 14.65 -12.64 13.27
CA SER A 261 14.57 -13.51 14.44
C SER A 261 13.36 -14.44 14.31
N LEU A 262 13.61 -15.75 14.40
CA LEU A 262 12.61 -16.80 14.29
C LEU A 262 12.51 -17.59 15.61
N HIS A 263 11.27 -17.78 16.06
CA HIS A 263 10.95 -18.55 17.26
C HIS A 263 9.92 -19.65 16.95
N GLN A 264 9.91 -20.71 17.75
CA GLN A 264 8.94 -21.82 17.66
C GLN A 264 8.97 -22.56 16.32
N GLN A 265 7.89 -22.55 15.53
CA GLN A 265 7.79 -23.21 14.22
C GLN A 265 7.81 -22.19 13.06
N ALA A 266 8.29 -20.98 13.33
CA ALA A 266 8.34 -19.91 12.34
C ALA A 266 9.29 -20.27 11.20
N GLN A 267 8.97 -19.79 10.01
CA GLN A 267 9.71 -20.07 8.79
C GLN A 267 10.07 -18.79 8.06
N ALA A 268 11.30 -18.70 7.55
CA ALA A 268 11.66 -17.63 6.62
C ALA A 268 12.41 -18.18 5.40
N THR A 269 12.07 -17.64 4.23
CA THR A 269 12.69 -18.00 2.96
C THR A 269 13.29 -16.76 2.30
N VAL A 270 14.53 -16.85 1.85
CA VAL A 270 15.19 -15.83 1.01
C VAL A 270 15.46 -16.42 -0.38
N ASP A 271 14.82 -15.90 -1.41
CA ASP A 271 14.87 -16.42 -2.79
C ASP A 271 15.30 -15.34 -3.79
N ASN A 272 16.52 -15.44 -4.32
CA ASN A 272 17.09 -14.48 -5.27
C ASN A 272 16.95 -13.01 -4.77
N ALA A 273 17.47 -12.71 -3.58
CA ALA A 273 17.25 -11.45 -2.87
C ALA A 273 18.39 -11.16 -1.88
N ASN A 274 18.56 -9.90 -1.48
CA ASN A 274 19.65 -9.44 -0.63
C ASN A 274 19.20 -9.33 0.84
N LEU A 275 19.79 -10.16 1.70
CA LEU A 275 19.63 -10.09 3.15
C LEU A 275 20.89 -9.47 3.77
N ASN A 276 20.78 -8.24 4.29
CA ASN A 276 21.86 -7.51 4.93
C ASN A 276 21.64 -7.44 6.44
N GLY A 277 21.95 -8.54 7.13
CA GLY A 277 21.87 -8.63 8.59
C GLY A 277 22.02 -10.05 9.11
N ASN A 278 21.75 -10.22 10.40
CA ASN A 278 21.87 -11.52 11.07
C ASN A 278 20.55 -12.30 11.00
N VAL A 279 20.66 -13.63 11.09
CA VAL A 279 19.50 -14.52 11.27
C VAL A 279 19.66 -15.28 12.58
N ASN A 280 18.68 -15.16 13.47
CA ASN A 280 18.64 -15.85 14.75
C ASN A 280 17.48 -16.85 14.73
N LEU A 281 17.77 -18.11 15.06
CA LEU A 281 16.78 -19.18 15.15
C LEU A 281 16.75 -19.75 16.56
N THR A 282 15.55 -20.04 17.06
CA THR A 282 15.31 -20.76 18.31
C THR A 282 14.22 -21.81 18.10
N ASP A 283 14.15 -22.80 19.00
CA ASP A 283 13.19 -23.91 18.96
C ASP A 283 13.26 -24.74 17.66
N SER A 284 12.13 -24.90 16.95
CA SER A 284 11.99 -25.67 15.71
C SER A 284 11.90 -24.77 14.48
N ALA A 285 12.39 -23.53 14.57
CA ALA A 285 12.30 -22.56 13.49
C ALA A 285 13.13 -23.00 12.28
N GLN A 286 12.71 -22.61 11.09
CA GLN A 286 13.38 -22.98 9.84
C GLN A 286 13.73 -21.74 9.01
N PHE A 287 14.92 -21.76 8.44
CA PHE A 287 15.38 -20.73 7.52
C PHE A 287 15.89 -21.39 6.23
N SER A 288 15.41 -20.90 5.08
CA SER A 288 15.73 -21.44 3.76
C SER A 288 16.34 -20.36 2.87
N LEU A 289 17.44 -20.71 2.20
CA LEU A 289 18.09 -19.90 1.17
C LEU A 289 17.91 -20.57 -0.19
N LYS A 290 17.32 -19.86 -1.15
CA LYS A 290 17.08 -20.32 -2.51
C LYS A 290 17.74 -19.37 -3.52
N LYS A 291 18.34 -19.94 -4.58
CA LYS A 291 18.90 -19.21 -5.72
C LYS A 291 19.79 -18.01 -5.34
N GLN A 292 20.69 -18.23 -4.38
CA GLN A 292 21.68 -17.22 -3.96
C GLN A 292 23.00 -17.45 -4.67
N PRO A 293 23.65 -16.43 -5.28
CA PRO A 293 25.02 -16.55 -5.73
C PRO A 293 25.93 -16.65 -4.50
N PHE A 294 26.35 -17.87 -4.14
CA PHE A 294 27.42 -18.06 -3.17
C PHE A 294 28.74 -17.61 -3.78
N PHE A 295 29.26 -16.45 -3.34
CA PHE A 295 30.65 -16.11 -3.61
C PHE A 295 31.54 -16.98 -2.72
N ALA A 296 32.09 -18.05 -3.29
CA ALA A 296 33.21 -18.75 -2.67
C ALA A 296 34.46 -17.84 -2.77
N PRO A 297 35.03 -17.33 -1.67
CA PRO A 297 36.35 -16.75 -1.75
C PRO A 297 37.33 -17.84 -2.21
N ASN A 298 38.16 -17.52 -3.20
CA ASN A 298 39.20 -18.43 -3.72
C ASN A 298 39.94 -19.10 -2.53
N SER A 299 39.80 -20.42 -2.46
CA SER A 299 40.24 -21.23 -1.33
C SER A 299 41.75 -21.16 -1.11
N GLY A 300 42.17 -20.45 -0.06
CA GLY A 300 43.32 -20.84 0.74
C GLY A 300 42.88 -21.95 1.71
N ARG A 301 43.58 -23.08 1.73
CA ARG A 301 43.32 -24.28 2.55
C ARG A 301 42.86 -23.95 3.98
N GLN A 302 41.70 -24.48 4.38
CA GLN A 302 41.38 -24.69 5.80
C GLN A 302 40.81 -26.08 6.05
N ARG A 303 41.33 -26.71 7.10
CA ARG A 303 41.00 -28.06 7.57
C ARG A 303 39.64 -28.03 8.27
N HIS A 304 38.79 -28.99 7.95
CA HIS A 304 37.52 -29.23 8.65
C HIS A 304 37.77 -29.68 10.08
N ASN A 305 37.05 -29.05 11.03
CA ASN A 305 36.65 -29.69 12.27
C ASN A 305 35.12 -29.51 12.38
N SER A 306 34.43 -30.62 12.56
CA SER A 306 32.98 -30.79 12.57
C SER A 306 32.31 -30.18 13.80
N ASP A 307 31.16 -29.50 13.63
CA ASP A 307 29.87 -29.94 14.21
C ASP A 307 28.66 -29.05 13.82
N VAL A 308 27.68 -29.75 13.23
CA VAL A 308 26.20 -29.62 13.21
C VAL A 308 25.52 -28.25 12.96
N GLY A 309 25.12 -28.07 11.70
CA GLY A 309 23.92 -27.34 11.29
C GLY A 309 23.56 -27.80 9.87
N LYS A 310 22.45 -28.55 9.69
CA LYS A 310 22.00 -29.01 8.37
C LYS A 310 21.52 -27.81 7.55
N CYS A 311 22.39 -27.28 6.69
CA CYS A 311 21.98 -26.52 5.53
C CYS A 311 21.59 -27.52 4.44
N ASP A 312 20.29 -27.74 4.23
CA ASP A 312 19.83 -28.45 3.03
C ASP A 312 19.98 -27.51 1.83
N LEU A 313 21.05 -27.72 1.07
CA LEU A 313 21.30 -27.10 -0.22
C LEU A 313 20.61 -27.94 -1.30
N ASP A 314 19.40 -27.56 -1.68
CA ASP A 314 18.77 -28.11 -2.89
C ASP A 314 19.40 -27.44 -4.12
N ASN A 315 20.32 -28.16 -4.77
CA ASN A 315 20.83 -27.82 -6.09
C ASN A 315 19.84 -28.26 -7.17
N ALA A 316 19.43 -27.33 -8.02
CA ALA A 316 18.90 -27.59 -9.36
C ALA A 316 19.57 -26.62 -10.35
#